data_AF-A0A6B1ISY9-F1
#
_entry.id   AF-A0A6B1ISY9-F1
#
_cell.length_a   1.000
_cell.length_b   1.000
_cell.length_c   1.000
_cell.angle_alpha   90.00
_cell.angle_beta   90.00
_cell.angle_gamma   90.00
#
_symmetry.space_group_name_H-M   'P 1'
#
loop_
_entity.id
_entity.type
_entity.pdbx_description
1 polymer ?
#
loop_
_entity_poly.entity_id
_entity_poly.type
_entity_poly.pdbx_seq_one_letter_code
_entity_poly.pdbx_strand_id
1 'polypeptide(L)'
;MANDPATEILDATYRALCEHGYANITLQDIAAEADASKSSIHYHYDSKDQLFVAFLDDLYERFTDRVDSPEGDTPNEQLEELLQVLLTTDAEPPLREFRTAMLELKAQAPYNSTLQERLTDFDEFLIEQLREILAAGMDDGEFADDIEPARDAEFLATTITGAQTRHVTINQSSDQLYDTMTRYIERHLLADEQPEVGR
;
A
#
# COMPACT_ATOMS: atom_id res chain seq x y z
N MET A 1 -13.27 24.12 -6.96
CA MET A 1 -12.37 24.26 -8.13
C MET A 1 -12.63 23.04 -8.99
N ALA A 2 -12.80 23.17 -10.31
CA ALA A 2 -12.99 21.98 -11.14
C ALA A 2 -11.70 21.15 -11.08
N ASN A 3 -11.81 19.85 -10.78
CA ASN A 3 -10.68 18.92 -10.89
C ASN A 3 -10.14 19.00 -12.33
N ASP A 4 -8.82 18.86 -12.48
CA ASP A 4 -8.20 18.70 -13.81
C ASP A 4 -8.88 17.52 -14.53
N PRO A 5 -9.31 17.65 -15.80
CA PRO A 5 -9.87 16.54 -16.57
C PRO A 5 -9.03 15.25 -16.50
N ALA A 6 -7.70 15.36 -16.37
CA ALA A 6 -6.84 14.20 -16.18
C ALA A 6 -7.11 13.49 -14.83
N THR A 7 -7.22 14.25 -13.73
CA THR A 7 -7.56 13.73 -12.39
C THR A 7 -8.94 13.07 -12.35
N GLU A 8 -9.94 13.67 -13.01
CA GLU A 8 -11.28 13.07 -13.06
C GLU A 8 -11.27 11.72 -13.81
N ILE A 9 -10.46 11.59 -14.86
CA ILE A 9 -10.29 10.31 -15.56
C ILE A 9 -9.64 9.26 -14.65
N LEU A 10 -8.66 9.65 -13.82
CA LEU A 10 -8.02 8.72 -12.87
C LEU A 10 -8.97 8.29 -11.75
N ASP A 11 -9.74 9.24 -11.19
CA ASP A 11 -10.76 8.93 -10.18
C ASP A 11 -11.89 8.06 -10.75
N ALA A 12 -12.29 8.29 -12.01
CA ALA A 12 -13.23 7.42 -12.71
C ALA A 12 -12.64 6.03 -12.99
N THR A 13 -11.34 5.96 -13.32
CA THR A 13 -10.63 4.70 -13.50
C THR A 13 -10.63 3.90 -12.20
N TYR A 14 -10.39 4.54 -11.06
CA TYR A 14 -10.51 3.93 -9.73
C TYR A 14 -11.90 3.32 -9.52
N ARG A 15 -12.96 4.11 -9.70
CA ARG A 15 -14.35 3.67 -9.48
C ARG A 15 -14.73 2.50 -10.37
N ALA A 16 -14.45 2.62 -11.67
CA ALA A 16 -14.75 1.57 -12.63
C ALA A 16 -13.92 0.29 -12.37
N LEU A 17 -12.71 0.41 -11.84
CA LEU A 17 -11.88 -0.74 -11.46
C LEU A 17 -12.45 -1.46 -10.23
N CYS A 18 -12.90 -0.71 -9.22
CA CYS A 18 -13.58 -1.25 -8.05
C CYS A 18 -14.90 -1.96 -8.40
N GLU A 19 -15.66 -1.44 -9.37
CA GLU A 19 -16.94 -2.01 -9.77
C GLU A 19 -16.81 -3.23 -10.72
N HIS A 20 -15.91 -3.17 -11.70
CA HIS A 20 -15.86 -4.14 -12.80
C HIS A 20 -14.66 -5.10 -12.77
N GLY A 21 -13.63 -4.75 -11.99
CA GLY A 21 -12.33 -5.41 -12.05
C GLY A 21 -11.54 -5.09 -13.33
N TYR A 22 -10.23 -5.29 -13.26
CA TYR A 22 -9.25 -5.01 -14.32
C TYR A 22 -9.54 -5.77 -15.61
N ALA A 23 -9.99 -7.02 -15.50
CA ALA A 23 -10.19 -7.90 -16.66
C ALA A 23 -11.34 -7.43 -17.55
N ASN A 24 -12.40 -6.86 -16.98
CA ASN A 24 -13.62 -6.51 -17.69
C ASN A 24 -13.73 -5.02 -18.03
N ILE A 25 -12.96 -4.16 -17.37
CA ILE A 25 -12.99 -2.71 -17.62
C ILE A 25 -12.46 -2.36 -19.01
N THR A 26 -13.20 -1.50 -19.73
CA THR A 26 -12.80 -0.92 -21.01
C THR A 26 -12.63 0.58 -20.90
N LEU A 27 -11.91 1.19 -21.86
CA LEU A 27 -11.84 2.66 -21.98
C LEU A 27 -13.22 3.30 -22.17
N GLN A 28 -14.22 2.54 -22.63
CA GLN A 28 -15.58 3.04 -22.78
C GLN A 28 -16.31 3.08 -21.44
N ASP A 29 -16.08 2.12 -20.56
CA ASP A 29 -16.64 2.11 -19.20
C ASP A 29 -16.06 3.28 -18.39
N ILE A 30 -14.75 3.50 -18.49
CA ILE A 30 -14.08 4.64 -17.84
C ILE A 30 -14.59 5.99 -18.39
N ALA A 31 -14.80 6.09 -19.71
CA ALA A 31 -15.36 7.29 -20.31
C ALA A 31 -16.78 7.59 -19.79
N ALA A 32 -17.61 6.56 -19.64
CA ALA A 32 -18.94 6.71 -19.06
C ALA A 32 -18.87 7.16 -17.59
N GLU A 33 -17.94 6.58 -16.81
CA GLU A 33 -17.74 6.91 -15.39
C GLU A 33 -17.17 8.31 -15.15
N ALA A 34 -16.40 8.84 -16.12
CA ALA A 34 -15.82 10.18 -16.09
C ALA A 34 -16.73 11.28 -16.70
N ASP A 35 -17.95 10.93 -17.14
CA ASP A 35 -18.81 11.78 -17.98
C ASP A 35 -18.05 12.41 -19.18
N ALA A 36 -17.16 11.60 -19.77
CA ALA A 36 -16.23 11.99 -20.82
C ALA A 36 -16.48 11.20 -22.12
N SER A 37 -15.90 11.67 -23.22
CA SER A 37 -15.87 10.88 -24.45
C SER A 37 -14.63 9.99 -24.49
N LYS A 38 -14.70 8.84 -25.17
CA LYS A 38 -13.53 8.00 -25.42
C LYS A 38 -12.39 8.78 -26.14
N SER A 39 -12.75 9.71 -27.01
CA SER A 39 -11.80 10.61 -27.67
C SER A 39 -11.11 11.55 -26.69
N SER A 40 -11.81 12.00 -25.64
CA SER A 40 -11.24 12.81 -24.57
C SER A 40 -10.24 12.01 -23.75
N ILE A 41 -10.53 10.74 -23.44
CA ILE A 41 -9.56 9.87 -22.78
C ILE A 41 -8.33 9.65 -23.67
N HIS A 42 -8.52 9.37 -24.96
CA HIS A 42 -7.41 9.21 -25.91
C HIS A 42 -6.56 10.48 -26.09
N TYR A 43 -7.10 11.66 -25.80
CA TYR A 43 -6.32 12.90 -25.80
C TYR A 43 -5.29 12.93 -24.65
N HIS A 44 -5.61 12.30 -23.52
CA HIS A 44 -4.73 12.22 -22.35
C HIS A 44 -3.87 10.94 -22.32
N TYR A 45 -4.42 9.80 -22.79
CA TYR A 45 -3.81 8.48 -22.68
C TYR A 45 -3.99 7.67 -23.96
N ASP A 46 -2.88 7.31 -24.62
CA ASP A 46 -2.93 6.65 -25.94
C ASP A 46 -3.47 5.21 -25.86
N SER A 47 -3.35 4.55 -24.71
CA SER A 47 -3.77 3.17 -24.50
C SER A 47 -4.35 2.94 -23.09
N LYS A 48 -5.05 1.80 -22.92
CA LYS A 48 -5.48 1.31 -21.61
C LYS A 48 -4.29 1.16 -20.67
N ASP A 49 -3.17 0.61 -21.14
CA ASP A 49 -1.97 0.43 -20.33
C ASP A 49 -1.38 1.75 -19.85
N GLN A 50 -1.27 2.77 -20.72
CA GLN A 50 -0.78 4.09 -20.31
C GLN A 50 -1.70 4.75 -19.26
N LEU A 51 -3.01 4.59 -19.40
CA LEU A 51 -3.96 5.06 -18.39
C LEU A 51 -3.74 4.34 -17.06
N PHE A 52 -3.54 3.02 -17.05
CA PHE A 52 -3.26 2.28 -15.81
C PHE A 52 -1.92 2.63 -15.18
N VAL A 53 -0.91 2.98 -15.98
CA VAL A 53 0.37 3.48 -15.47
C VAL A 53 0.17 4.84 -14.80
N ALA A 54 -0.50 5.79 -15.44
CA ALA A 54 -0.81 7.08 -14.84
C ALA A 54 -1.69 6.95 -13.59
N PHE A 55 -2.61 5.98 -13.59
CA PHE A 55 -3.42 5.65 -12.43
C PHE A 55 -2.57 5.07 -11.28
N LEU A 56 -1.62 4.18 -11.58
CA LEU A 56 -0.68 3.68 -10.57
C LEU A 56 0.23 4.80 -10.05
N ASP A 57 0.62 5.76 -10.88
CA ASP A 57 1.40 6.93 -10.46
C ASP A 57 0.62 7.80 -9.46
N ASP A 58 -0.66 8.10 -9.74
CA ASP A 58 -1.55 8.80 -8.79
C ASP A 58 -1.77 8.00 -7.50
N LEU A 59 -1.94 6.68 -7.60
CA LEU A 59 -2.01 5.82 -6.41
C LEU A 59 -0.71 5.81 -5.62
N TYR A 60 0.44 5.89 -6.30
CA TYR A 60 1.75 5.92 -5.68
C TYR A 60 1.91 7.19 -4.86
N GLU A 61 1.60 8.34 -5.46
CA GLU A 61 1.63 9.64 -4.75
C GLU A 61 0.71 9.62 -3.52
N ARG A 62 -0.53 9.14 -3.67
CA ARG A 62 -1.47 9.01 -2.53
C ARG A 62 -0.97 8.06 -1.45
N PHE A 63 -0.31 6.97 -1.85
CA PHE A 63 0.28 5.99 -0.94
C PHE A 63 1.44 6.59 -0.18
N THR A 64 2.43 7.16 -0.88
CA THR A 64 3.59 7.80 -0.27
C THR A 64 3.17 8.93 0.65
N ASP A 65 2.25 9.81 0.25
CA ASP A 65 1.73 10.87 1.11
C ASP A 65 1.13 10.36 2.43
N ARG A 66 0.62 9.12 2.42
CA ARG A 66 0.05 8.48 3.61
C ARG A 66 1.08 7.78 4.49
N VAL A 67 2.15 7.24 3.90
CA VAL A 67 3.12 6.36 4.60
C VAL A 67 4.52 6.96 4.77
N ASP A 68 4.81 8.11 4.14
CA ASP A 68 6.10 8.81 4.22
C ASP A 68 6.34 9.47 5.59
N SER A 69 5.28 9.75 6.34
CA SER A 69 5.37 10.40 7.65
C SER A 69 4.31 9.82 8.60
N PRO A 70 4.49 8.57 9.09
CA PRO A 70 3.60 8.00 10.09
C PRO A 70 3.59 8.88 11.35
N GLU A 71 2.41 9.05 11.94
CA GLU A 71 2.27 9.75 13.22
C GLU A 71 2.94 8.94 14.34
N GLY A 72 3.52 9.62 15.33
CA GLY A 72 4.20 8.97 16.46
C GLY A 72 5.43 9.75 16.93
N ASP A 73 5.64 9.79 18.24
CA ASP A 73 6.78 10.44 18.88
C ASP A 73 7.99 9.49 18.97
N THR A 74 7.77 8.17 18.92
CA THR A 74 8.83 7.14 18.90
C THR A 74 8.79 6.27 17.62
N PRO A 75 9.92 5.67 17.22
CA PRO A 75 9.95 4.70 16.13
C PRO A 75 8.95 3.53 16.27
N ASN A 76 8.71 3.01 17.48
CA ASN A 76 7.68 1.98 17.67
C ASN A 76 6.28 2.52 17.42
N GLU A 77 5.95 3.72 17.91
CA GLU A 77 4.64 4.35 17.64
C GLU A 77 4.44 4.59 16.13
N GLN A 78 5.50 5.03 15.43
CA GLN A 78 5.48 5.19 13.98
C GLN A 78 5.26 3.86 13.23
N LEU A 79 5.88 2.77 13.70
CA LEU A 79 5.66 1.44 13.14
C LEU A 79 4.23 0.95 13.37
N GLU A 80 3.68 1.19 14.56
CA GLU A 80 2.29 0.84 14.89
C GLU A 80 1.29 1.59 14.00
N GLU A 81 1.45 2.90 13.83
CA GLU A 81 0.59 3.70 12.95
C GLU A 81 0.68 3.24 11.49
N LEU A 82 1.90 2.97 11.00
CA LEU A 82 2.10 2.45 9.65
C LEU A 82 1.37 1.12 9.45
N LEU A 83 1.47 0.20 10.41
CA LEU A 83 0.75 -1.08 10.36
C LEU A 83 -0.76 -0.89 10.43
N GLN A 84 -1.23 0.07 11.22
CA GLN A 84 -2.65 0.38 11.36
C GLN A 84 -3.22 0.84 10.02
N VAL A 85 -2.56 1.78 9.35
CA VAL A 85 -2.89 2.25 7.99
C VAL A 85 -2.89 1.11 6.98
N LEU A 86 -1.88 0.24 7.01
CA LEU A 86 -1.70 -0.81 6.01
C LEU A 86 -2.66 -1.99 6.17
N LEU A 87 -3.13 -2.26 7.39
CA LEU A 87 -3.79 -3.52 7.73
C LEU A 87 -5.23 -3.36 8.25
N THR A 88 -5.53 -2.39 9.10
CA THR A 88 -6.78 -2.40 9.88
C THR A 88 -7.97 -1.70 9.24
N THR A 89 -7.75 -0.95 8.16
CA THR A 89 -8.74 0.02 7.66
C THR A 89 -9.93 -0.62 6.90
N ASP A 90 -10.18 -1.92 7.01
CA ASP A 90 -11.21 -2.66 6.24
C ASP A 90 -12.65 -2.52 6.72
N ALA A 91 -12.92 -1.75 7.78
CA ALA A 91 -14.29 -1.43 8.16
C ALA A 91 -15.00 -0.52 7.13
N GLU A 92 -14.25 0.01 6.15
CA GLU A 92 -14.79 0.81 5.05
C GLU A 92 -14.74 0.04 3.70
N PRO A 93 -15.91 -0.18 3.04
CA PRO A 93 -16.00 -0.86 1.74
C PRO A 93 -14.98 -0.42 0.65
N PRO A 94 -14.61 0.87 0.52
CA PRO A 94 -13.68 1.33 -0.51
C PRO A 94 -12.29 0.66 -0.48
N LEU A 95 -11.82 0.19 0.68
CA LEU A 95 -10.47 -0.36 0.82
C LEU A 95 -10.34 -1.82 0.42
N ARG A 96 -11.40 -2.62 0.62
CA ARG A 96 -11.44 -3.99 0.10
C ARG A 96 -11.45 -3.99 -1.43
N GLU A 97 -12.22 -3.10 -2.03
CA GLU A 97 -12.29 -2.93 -3.48
C GLU A 97 -10.92 -2.50 -4.03
N PHE A 98 -10.27 -1.53 -3.38
CA PHE A 98 -8.89 -1.14 -3.68
C PHE A 98 -7.90 -2.31 -3.64
N ARG A 99 -7.90 -3.11 -2.57
CA ARG A 99 -7.00 -4.26 -2.45
C ARG A 99 -7.29 -5.33 -3.51
N THR A 100 -8.55 -5.49 -3.90
CA THR A 100 -8.95 -6.39 -4.99
C THR A 100 -8.41 -5.90 -6.33
N ALA A 101 -8.59 -4.61 -6.62
CA ALA A 101 -8.02 -3.95 -7.79
C ALA A 101 -6.49 -4.10 -7.85
N MET A 102 -5.79 -3.87 -6.74
CA MET A 102 -4.33 -4.05 -6.64
C MET A 102 -3.90 -5.50 -6.87
N LEU A 103 -4.65 -6.48 -6.35
CA LEU A 103 -4.37 -7.89 -6.60
C LEU A 103 -4.46 -8.22 -8.10
N GLU A 104 -5.48 -7.72 -8.78
CA GLU A 104 -5.66 -7.95 -10.21
C GLU A 104 -4.58 -7.26 -11.06
N LEU A 105 -4.17 -6.04 -10.70
CA LEU A 105 -3.06 -5.32 -11.33
C LEU A 105 -1.73 -6.07 -11.15
N LYS A 106 -1.43 -6.54 -9.92
CA LYS A 106 -0.25 -7.36 -9.63
C LYS A 106 -0.21 -8.64 -10.47
N ALA A 107 -1.37 -9.25 -10.75
CA ALA A 107 -1.45 -10.43 -11.60
C ALA A 107 -1.07 -10.17 -13.08
N GLN A 108 -1.12 -8.91 -13.54
CA GLN A 108 -0.72 -8.53 -14.89
C GLN A 108 0.76 -8.16 -15.02
N ALA A 109 1.42 -7.80 -13.91
CA ALA A 109 2.82 -7.37 -13.89
C ALA A 109 3.79 -8.31 -14.64
N PRO A 110 3.68 -9.67 -14.56
CA PRO A 110 4.55 -10.57 -15.30
C PRO A 110 4.47 -10.44 -16.83
N TYR A 111 3.41 -9.82 -17.35
CA TYR A 111 3.14 -9.66 -18.78
C TYR A 111 3.23 -8.19 -19.24
N ASN A 112 3.43 -7.25 -18.33
CA ASN A 112 3.49 -5.82 -18.60
C ASN A 112 4.62 -5.19 -17.78
N SER A 113 5.76 -4.92 -18.45
CA SER A 113 6.97 -4.41 -17.80
C SER A 113 6.76 -3.04 -17.16
N THR A 114 5.90 -2.19 -17.72
CA THR A 114 5.64 -0.87 -17.15
C THR A 114 4.82 -0.95 -15.86
N LEU A 115 3.82 -1.85 -15.81
CA LEU A 115 3.14 -2.14 -14.55
C LEU A 115 4.09 -2.79 -13.53
N GLN A 116 4.99 -3.66 -13.99
CA GLN A 116 6.00 -4.29 -13.14
C GLN A 116 6.93 -3.25 -12.51
N GLU A 117 7.50 -2.35 -13.31
CA GLU A 117 8.37 -1.27 -12.83
C GLU A 117 7.67 -0.43 -11.77
N ARG A 118 6.43 0.01 -12.03
CA ARG A 118 5.68 0.79 -11.03
C ARG A 118 5.41 0.02 -9.76
N LEU A 119 4.99 -1.23 -9.85
CA LEU A 119 4.74 -2.05 -8.65
C LEU A 119 6.03 -2.33 -7.86
N THR A 120 7.18 -2.37 -8.53
CA THR A 120 8.50 -2.41 -7.87
C THR A 120 8.77 -1.11 -7.12
N ASP A 121 8.48 0.06 -7.69
CA ASP A 121 8.64 1.35 -7.00
C ASP A 121 7.85 1.39 -5.67
N PHE A 122 6.59 0.89 -5.67
CA PHE A 122 5.78 0.79 -4.44
C PHE A 122 6.41 -0.13 -3.39
N ASP A 123 6.93 -1.28 -3.81
CA ASP A 123 7.50 -2.30 -2.92
C ASP A 123 8.80 -1.79 -2.28
N GLU A 124 9.67 -1.21 -3.09
CA GLU A 124 10.93 -0.61 -2.64
C GLU A 124 10.67 0.56 -1.67
N PHE A 125 9.70 1.42 -1.96
CA PHE A 125 9.32 2.51 -1.06
C PHE A 125 8.87 2.00 0.31
N LEU A 126 7.98 1.01 0.36
CA LEU A 126 7.48 0.48 1.63
C LEU A 126 8.60 -0.20 2.43
N ILE A 127 9.47 -0.97 1.78
CA ILE A 127 10.61 -1.62 2.43
C ILE A 127 11.54 -0.56 3.03
N GLU A 128 11.81 0.52 2.29
CA GLU A 128 12.68 1.58 2.77
C GLU A 128 12.09 2.31 3.99
N GLN A 129 10.81 2.67 3.96
CA GLN A 129 10.13 3.27 5.13
C GLN A 129 10.22 2.39 6.37
N LEU A 130 9.94 1.09 6.23
CA LEU A 130 10.06 0.13 7.34
C LEU A 130 11.50 0.04 7.83
N ARG A 131 12.48 0.01 6.92
CA ARG A 131 13.91 -0.07 7.26
C ARG A 131 14.36 1.16 8.04
N GLU A 132 13.93 2.36 7.65
CA GLU A 132 14.29 3.61 8.31
C GLU A 132 13.72 3.67 9.73
N ILE A 133 12.45 3.29 9.92
CA ILE A 133 11.83 3.23 11.24
C ILE A 133 12.57 2.23 12.16
N LEU A 134 12.84 1.02 11.66
CA LEU A 134 13.55 -0.01 12.42
C LEU A 134 14.99 0.40 12.78
N ALA A 135 15.69 1.05 11.85
CA ALA A 135 17.04 1.54 12.11
C ALA A 135 17.04 2.67 13.16
N ALA A 136 16.09 3.60 13.08
CA ALA A 136 15.95 4.67 14.07
C ALA A 136 15.64 4.13 15.47
N GLY A 137 14.70 3.18 15.59
CA GLY A 137 14.37 2.59 16.89
C GLY A 137 15.49 1.71 17.46
N MET A 138 16.32 1.09 16.62
CA MET A 138 17.52 0.39 17.08
C MET A 138 18.57 1.38 17.61
N ASP A 139 18.78 2.52 16.94
CA ASP A 139 19.69 3.58 17.38
C ASP A 139 19.23 4.24 18.70
N ASP A 140 17.92 4.38 18.89
CA ASP A 140 17.30 4.91 20.10
C ASP A 140 17.15 3.87 21.24
N GLY A 141 17.45 2.59 20.95
CA GLY A 141 17.39 1.48 21.89
C GLY A 141 15.97 0.98 22.22
N GLU A 142 14.98 1.37 21.41
CA GLU A 142 13.59 0.89 21.48
C GLU A 142 13.45 -0.49 20.82
N PHE A 143 14.15 -0.73 19.72
CA PHE A 143 14.29 -2.05 19.11
C PHE A 143 15.58 -2.76 19.57
N ALA A 144 15.55 -4.09 19.58
CA ALA A 144 16.65 -4.94 20.03
C ALA A 144 17.91 -4.73 19.18
N ASP A 145 19.09 -4.90 19.78
CA ASP A 145 20.38 -4.66 19.12
C ASP A 145 20.83 -5.78 18.17
N ASP A 146 20.09 -6.89 18.13
CA ASP A 146 20.33 -8.05 17.28
C ASP A 146 19.40 -8.14 16.06
N ILE A 147 18.49 -7.17 15.88
CA ILE A 147 17.71 -7.07 14.64
C ILE A 147 18.59 -6.71 13.44
N GLU A 148 18.13 -7.05 12.25
CA GLU A 148 18.76 -6.67 10.98
C GLU A 148 17.78 -5.81 10.19
N PRO A 149 17.76 -4.46 10.35
CA PRO A 149 16.67 -3.60 9.87
C PRO A 149 16.26 -3.82 8.40
N ALA A 150 17.23 -4.10 7.52
CA ALA A 150 16.94 -4.40 6.12
C ALA A 150 16.20 -5.73 5.92
N ARG A 151 16.59 -6.79 6.65
CA ARG A 151 15.94 -8.12 6.56
C ARG A 151 14.59 -8.12 7.25
N ASP A 152 14.50 -7.48 8.39
CA ASP A 152 13.25 -7.38 9.15
C ASP A 152 12.23 -6.52 8.41
N ALA A 153 12.64 -5.43 7.77
CA ALA A 153 11.78 -4.65 6.86
C ALA A 153 11.26 -5.48 5.68
N GLU A 154 12.13 -6.25 5.01
CA GLU A 154 11.72 -7.15 3.92
C GLU A 154 10.72 -8.23 4.41
N PHE A 155 10.95 -8.78 5.60
CA PHE A 155 10.04 -9.74 6.22
C PHE A 155 8.67 -9.11 6.55
N LEU A 156 8.65 -7.92 7.13
CA LEU A 156 7.42 -7.19 7.43
C LEU A 156 6.65 -6.85 6.15
N ALA A 157 7.31 -6.28 5.13
CA ALA A 157 6.69 -5.97 3.84
C ALA A 157 6.11 -7.22 3.15
N THR A 158 6.84 -8.33 3.16
CA THR A 158 6.38 -9.62 2.64
C THR A 158 5.15 -10.11 3.40
N THR A 159 5.15 -9.99 4.72
CA THR A 159 4.04 -10.41 5.59
C THR A 159 2.80 -9.54 5.35
N ILE A 160 2.96 -8.22 5.22
CA ILE A 160 1.89 -7.27 4.90
C ILE A 160 1.26 -7.60 3.54
N THR A 161 2.08 -7.81 2.51
CA THR A 161 1.60 -8.19 1.17
C THR A 161 0.84 -9.52 1.20
N GLY A 162 1.36 -10.51 1.93
CA GLY A 162 0.69 -11.80 2.13
C GLY A 162 -0.63 -11.66 2.89
N ALA A 163 -0.66 -10.83 3.93
CA ALA A 163 -1.84 -10.52 4.72
C ALA A 163 -2.95 -9.90 3.86
N GLN A 164 -2.64 -8.85 3.10
CA GLN A 164 -3.58 -8.19 2.19
C GLN A 164 -4.12 -9.16 1.11
N THR A 165 -3.24 -9.99 0.54
CA THR A 165 -3.66 -11.01 -0.45
C THR A 165 -4.63 -12.01 0.16
N ARG A 166 -4.35 -12.51 1.37
CA ARG A 166 -5.23 -13.46 2.08
C ARG A 166 -6.56 -12.83 2.48
N HIS A 167 -6.55 -11.57 2.90
CA HIS A 167 -7.78 -10.83 3.18
C HIS A 167 -8.73 -10.83 1.97
N VAL A 168 -8.23 -10.49 0.79
CA VAL A 168 -9.03 -10.45 -0.45
C VAL A 168 -9.45 -11.86 -0.90
N THR A 169 -8.51 -12.81 -0.92
CA THR A 169 -8.71 -14.13 -1.57
C THR A 169 -9.52 -15.13 -0.74
N ILE A 170 -9.42 -15.07 0.60
CA ILE A 170 -10.07 -16.02 1.50
C ILE A 170 -10.90 -15.34 2.59
N ASN A 171 -11.15 -14.03 2.46
CA ASN A 171 -11.93 -13.23 3.41
C ASN A 171 -11.42 -13.33 4.86
N GLN A 172 -10.08 -13.40 5.01
CA GLN A 172 -9.44 -13.43 6.32
C GLN A 172 -9.59 -12.06 7.01
N SER A 173 -9.85 -12.04 8.32
CA SER A 173 -9.96 -10.79 9.09
C SER A 173 -8.61 -10.07 9.14
N SER A 174 -8.62 -8.77 8.85
CA SER A 174 -7.40 -7.96 8.91
C SER A 174 -7.07 -7.47 10.30
N ASP A 175 -8.06 -7.35 11.19
CA ASP A 175 -7.82 -7.14 12.61
C ASP A 175 -6.94 -8.28 13.18
N GLN A 176 -7.23 -9.52 12.77
CA GLN A 176 -6.42 -10.67 13.17
C GLN A 176 -5.00 -10.63 12.57
N LEU A 177 -4.83 -10.06 11.38
CA LEU A 177 -3.53 -9.93 10.73
C LEU A 177 -2.68 -8.84 11.38
N TYR A 178 -3.29 -7.70 11.71
CA TYR A 178 -2.67 -6.62 12.49
C TYR A 178 -2.20 -7.14 13.85
N ASP A 179 -3.09 -7.74 14.64
CA ASP A 179 -2.77 -8.31 15.95
C ASP A 179 -1.70 -9.42 15.88
N THR A 180 -1.65 -10.18 14.78
CA THR A 180 -0.56 -11.15 14.55
C THR A 180 0.79 -10.46 14.33
N MET A 181 0.82 -9.37 13.56
CA MET A 181 2.04 -8.61 13.29
C MET A 181 2.52 -7.84 14.52
N THR A 182 1.63 -7.16 15.24
CA THR A 182 1.97 -6.48 16.50
C THR A 182 2.61 -7.46 17.49
N ARG A 183 2.01 -8.64 17.69
CA ARG A 183 2.60 -9.67 18.57
C ARG A 183 3.95 -10.22 18.09
N TYR A 184 4.20 -10.21 16.78
CA TYR A 184 5.51 -10.59 16.25
C TYR A 184 6.56 -9.53 16.59
N ILE A 185 6.24 -8.25 16.38
CA ILE A 185 7.11 -7.10 16.67
C ILE A 185 7.44 -7.05 18.16
N GLU A 186 6.43 -7.14 19.02
CA GLU A 186 6.60 -7.16 20.48
C GLU A 186 7.55 -8.25 20.96
N ARG A 187 7.57 -9.39 20.27
CA ARG A 187 8.33 -10.58 20.69
C ARG A 187 9.73 -10.65 20.09
N HIS A 188 9.92 -10.08 18.91
CA HIS A 188 11.10 -10.32 18.09
C HIS A 188 11.88 -9.07 17.74
N LEU A 189 11.26 -7.88 17.81
CA LEU A 189 11.89 -6.63 17.41
C LEU A 189 12.07 -5.66 18.57
N LEU A 190 11.17 -5.63 19.56
CA LEU A 190 11.33 -4.76 20.73
C LEU A 190 12.50 -5.22 21.61
N ALA A 191 13.23 -4.25 22.17
CA ALA A 191 14.23 -4.54 23.19
C ALA A 191 13.55 -5.12 24.45
N ASP A 192 14.21 -6.08 25.11
CA ASP A 192 13.77 -6.55 26.43
C ASP A 192 13.71 -5.34 27.40
N GLU A 193 12.63 -5.23 28.18
CA GLU A 193 12.53 -4.21 29.23
C GLU A 193 13.80 -4.25 30.09
N GLN A 194 14.64 -3.21 30.02
CA GLN A 194 15.79 -3.12 30.90
C GLN A 194 15.28 -3.12 32.34
N PRO A 195 15.75 -4.02 33.22
CA PRO A 195 15.34 -3.99 34.61
C PRO A 195 15.74 -2.62 35.17
N GLU A 196 14.76 -1.85 35.67
CA GLU A 196 15.02 -0.58 36.35
C GLU A 196 16.16 -0.79 37.34
N VAL A 197 17.34 -0.25 37.02
CA VAL A 197 18.46 -0.25 37.95
C VAL A 197 18.09 0.74 39.03
N GLY A 198 17.51 0.19 40.11
CA GLY A 198 17.05 0.92 41.27
C GLY A 198 18.07 1.94 41.77
N ARG A 199 17.57 3.15 42.06
CA ARG A 199 18.29 4.15 42.85
C ARG A 199 18.05 3.95 44.34
#